data_AF-X1CT33-F1
#
_entry.id   AF-X1CT33-F1
#
_cell.length_a   1.000
_cell.length_b   1.000
_cell.length_c   1.000
_cell.angle_alpha   90.00
_cell.angle_beta   90.00
_cell.angle_gamma   90.00
#
_symmetry.space_group_name_H-M   'P 1'
#
loop_
_entity.id
_entity.type
_entity.pdbx_description
1 polymer ?
#
loop_
_entity_poly.entity_id
_entity_poly.type
_entity_poly.pdbx_seq_one_letter_code
_entity_poly.pdbx_strand_id
1 'polypeptide(L)'
;PTINPDGQQMVTDWYRKYVGTKYEGGRMPWLYQHYAGHDNNRDWFMLNLAETKAVTKVMYQDWIPQIHIDQHEMGATGARLWIPPFANPPNPNVHPLIWRGVALCGMNMAYDLQKNGFKGVQYGSEFAGWWDGACDNTPWFHNTICLLSEAASVKVASPINIDLSEISESYIEKSMQFPDPWTGGWWRMRDIVDYELTLSMSLIKTAYLHKKEFLYNFYKMCKDSIEKKEEGQPFAFVIPKKQNDYPTTLRMLDTLMFAGVEINQAEED
;
A
#
# COMPACT_ATOMS: atom_id res chain seq x y z
N PRO A 1 -11.80 -8.93 -6.83
CA PRO A 1 -12.13 -8.06 -5.67
C PRO A 1 -11.47 -6.70 -5.92
N THR A 2 -12.07 -5.59 -5.50
CA THR A 2 -11.51 -4.25 -5.73
C THR A 2 -12.07 -3.28 -4.70
N ILE A 3 -11.23 -2.32 -4.28
CA ILE A 3 -11.63 -1.18 -3.46
C ILE A 3 -12.14 0.01 -4.31
N ASN A 4 -12.06 -0.09 -5.64
CA ASN A 4 -12.56 0.88 -6.61
C ASN A 4 -13.46 0.17 -7.64
N PRO A 5 -14.68 -0.24 -7.25
CA PRO A 5 -15.57 -1.03 -8.11
C PRO A 5 -15.98 -0.28 -9.38
N ASP A 6 -16.27 1.02 -9.27
CA ASP A 6 -16.70 1.84 -10.41
C ASP A 6 -15.60 1.97 -11.45
N GLY A 7 -14.38 2.34 -11.02
CA GLY A 7 -13.21 2.41 -11.90
C GLY A 7 -12.87 1.07 -12.55
N GLN A 8 -12.92 -0.02 -11.77
CA GLN A 8 -12.68 -1.36 -12.28
C GLN A 8 -13.68 -1.74 -13.38
N GLN A 9 -14.97 -1.47 -13.16
CA GLN A 9 -16.03 -1.77 -14.13
C GLN A 9 -15.84 -0.94 -15.41
N MET A 10 -15.58 0.36 -15.28
CA MET A 10 -15.35 1.25 -16.43
C MET A 10 -14.16 0.82 -17.28
N VAL A 11 -13.01 0.49 -16.66
CA VAL A 11 -11.82 0.01 -17.38
C VAL A 11 -12.08 -1.34 -18.04
N THR A 12 -12.81 -2.24 -17.36
CA THR A 12 -13.18 -3.55 -17.90
C THR A 12 -14.07 -3.41 -19.14
N ASP A 13 -15.09 -2.56 -19.08
CA ASP A 13 -16.02 -2.34 -20.20
C ASP A 13 -15.33 -1.64 -21.37
N TRP A 14 -14.46 -0.67 -21.09
CA TRP A 14 -13.59 -0.06 -22.09
C TRP A 14 -12.74 -1.10 -22.81
N TYR A 15 -12.03 -1.95 -22.06
CA TYR A 15 -11.19 -2.99 -22.65
C TYR A 15 -12.00 -3.96 -23.52
N ARG A 16 -13.12 -4.47 -23.00
CA ARG A 16 -13.99 -5.41 -23.73
C ARG A 16 -14.56 -4.83 -25.01
N LYS A 17 -14.79 -3.51 -25.06
CA LYS A 17 -15.26 -2.82 -26.27
C LYS A 17 -14.21 -2.75 -27.38
N TYR A 18 -12.93 -2.69 -27.03
CA TYR A 18 -11.84 -2.42 -27.99
C TYR A 18 -10.87 -3.57 -28.20
N VAL A 19 -11.00 -4.68 -27.46
CA VAL A 19 -10.24 -5.91 -27.73
C VAL A 19 -10.45 -6.37 -29.18
N GLY A 20 -9.38 -6.77 -29.86
CA GLY A 20 -9.35 -7.12 -31.29
C GLY A 20 -9.32 -5.92 -32.24
N THR A 21 -9.30 -4.68 -31.73
CA THR A 21 -9.22 -3.45 -32.55
C THR A 21 -7.86 -2.76 -32.43
N LYS A 22 -7.60 -1.75 -33.27
CA LYS A 22 -6.39 -0.91 -33.17
C LYS A 22 -6.26 -0.12 -31.85
N TYR A 23 -7.32 -0.10 -31.03
CA TYR A 23 -7.36 0.59 -29.74
C TYR A 23 -7.20 -0.37 -28.55
N GLU A 24 -7.00 -1.66 -28.81
CA GLU A 24 -6.80 -2.68 -27.78
C GLU A 24 -5.65 -2.29 -26.84
N GLY A 25 -5.91 -2.37 -25.53
CA GLY A 25 -4.93 -2.02 -24.50
C GLY A 25 -4.65 -0.52 -24.36
N GLY A 26 -5.39 0.33 -25.06
CA GLY A 26 -5.33 1.79 -24.91
C GLY A 26 -5.97 2.27 -23.61
N ARG A 27 -5.46 3.39 -23.09
CA ARG A 27 -6.01 4.04 -21.88
C ARG A 27 -7.44 4.52 -22.12
N MET A 28 -8.29 4.33 -21.11
CA MET A 28 -9.63 4.89 -21.11
C MET A 28 -9.56 6.42 -21.02
N PRO A 29 -10.30 7.17 -21.87
CA PRO A 29 -10.20 8.63 -21.92
C PRO A 29 -11.04 9.36 -20.84
N TRP A 30 -11.77 8.64 -20.00
CA TRP A 30 -12.66 9.20 -18.97
C TRP A 30 -12.07 9.04 -17.57
N LEU A 31 -12.42 9.95 -16.67
CA LEU A 31 -12.14 9.84 -15.25
C LEU A 31 -13.20 8.96 -14.57
N TYR A 32 -12.77 8.09 -13.64
CA TYR A 32 -13.71 7.24 -12.89
C TYR A 32 -14.13 7.85 -11.54
N GLN A 33 -13.35 8.77 -10.97
CA GLN A 33 -13.83 9.63 -9.87
C GLN A 33 -13.92 11.10 -10.30
N HIS A 34 -15.00 11.77 -9.87
CA HIS A 34 -15.23 13.18 -10.22
C HIS A 34 -14.18 14.13 -9.61
N TYR A 35 -13.77 13.88 -8.35
CA TYR A 35 -12.86 14.77 -7.62
C TYR A 35 -11.41 14.27 -7.51
N ALA A 36 -11.18 12.96 -7.66
CA ALA A 36 -9.86 12.35 -7.58
C ALA A 36 -9.32 11.87 -8.94
N GLY A 37 -10.14 11.96 -9.99
CA GLY A 37 -9.78 11.51 -11.32
C GLY A 37 -9.54 10.00 -11.37
N HIS A 38 -8.27 9.61 -11.41
CA HIS A 38 -7.82 8.23 -11.35
C HIS A 38 -7.01 7.91 -10.08
N ASP A 39 -6.66 8.91 -9.28
CA ASP A 39 -5.77 8.72 -8.13
C ASP A 39 -6.55 8.77 -6.81
N ASN A 40 -7.19 7.67 -6.48
CA ASN A 40 -7.79 7.48 -5.16
C ASN A 40 -6.74 7.14 -4.10
N ASN A 41 -5.50 6.81 -4.47
CA ASN A 41 -4.43 6.45 -3.55
C ASN A 41 -3.68 7.68 -2.96
N ARG A 42 -4.27 8.87 -3.09
CA ARG A 42 -3.86 10.10 -2.40
C ARG A 42 -4.91 10.66 -1.46
N ASP A 43 -6.04 9.96 -1.28
CA ASP A 43 -7.16 10.44 -0.47
C ASP A 43 -7.17 9.87 0.96
N TRP A 44 -6.29 8.92 1.30
CA TRP A 44 -6.37 8.15 2.55
C TRP A 44 -6.19 8.96 3.84
N PHE A 45 -5.59 10.14 3.76
CA PHE A 45 -5.45 11.06 4.90
C PHE A 45 -6.59 12.10 5.00
N MET A 46 -7.33 12.33 3.91
CA MET A 46 -8.38 13.36 3.82
C MET A 46 -9.79 12.75 3.82
N LEU A 47 -9.91 11.53 3.29
CA LEU A 47 -11.13 10.74 3.25
C LEU A 47 -12.26 11.52 2.56
N ASN A 48 -12.02 12.06 1.37
CA ASN A 48 -13.07 12.73 0.60
C ASN A 48 -13.94 11.73 -0.18
N LEU A 49 -13.38 10.58 -0.55
CA LEU A 49 -14.04 9.57 -1.36
C LEU A 49 -14.85 8.57 -0.52
N ALA A 50 -15.86 7.95 -1.11
CA ALA A 50 -16.67 6.94 -0.42
C ALA A 50 -15.87 5.65 -0.21
N GLU A 51 -15.02 5.31 -1.16
CA GLU A 51 -14.16 4.14 -1.19
C GLU A 51 -13.13 4.17 -0.06
N THR A 52 -12.40 5.28 0.09
CA THR A 52 -11.43 5.46 1.17
C THR A 52 -12.12 5.45 2.53
N LYS A 53 -13.27 6.13 2.70
CA LYS A 53 -14.07 6.06 3.93
C LYS A 53 -14.51 4.64 4.26
N ALA A 54 -14.96 3.86 3.27
CA ALA A 54 -15.45 2.50 3.49
C ALA A 54 -14.33 1.59 4.01
N VAL A 55 -13.13 1.67 3.45
CA VAL A 55 -11.99 0.87 3.89
C VAL A 55 -11.43 1.37 5.23
N THR A 56 -11.28 2.69 5.39
CA THR A 56 -10.82 3.33 6.64
C THR A 56 -11.70 2.98 7.84
N LYS A 57 -13.03 2.92 7.67
CA LYS A 57 -13.94 2.46 8.73
C LYS A 57 -13.59 1.05 9.21
N VAL A 58 -13.32 0.13 8.30
CA VAL A 58 -12.92 -1.24 8.65
C VAL A 58 -11.57 -1.23 9.38
N MET A 59 -10.60 -0.48 8.85
CA MET A 59 -9.24 -0.45 9.39
C MET A 59 -9.15 0.18 10.77
N TYR A 60 -9.88 1.27 11.04
CA TYR A 60 -9.66 2.07 12.25
C TYR A 60 -10.83 2.06 13.24
N GLN A 61 -12.01 1.58 12.85
CA GLN A 61 -13.17 1.53 13.75
C GLN A 61 -13.67 0.11 14.03
N ASP A 62 -13.73 -0.75 13.01
CA ASP A 62 -14.36 -2.07 13.15
C ASP A 62 -13.39 -3.19 13.55
N TRP A 63 -12.17 -3.20 13.00
CA TRP A 63 -11.26 -4.36 13.11
C TRP A 63 -9.89 -4.06 13.72
N ILE A 64 -9.22 -2.96 13.35
CA ILE A 64 -7.85 -2.63 13.76
C ILE A 64 -6.85 -3.76 13.41
N PRO A 65 -6.41 -3.84 12.13
CA PRO A 65 -5.56 -4.94 11.66
C PRO A 65 -4.14 -4.87 12.23
N GLN A 66 -3.46 -6.01 12.34
CA GLN A 66 -2.02 -6.06 12.65
C GLN A 66 -1.16 -6.06 11.39
N ILE A 67 -1.73 -6.51 10.26
CA ILE A 67 -1.09 -6.59 8.95
C ILE A 67 -2.07 -6.10 7.89
N HIS A 68 -1.61 -5.23 7.00
CA HIS A 68 -2.35 -4.74 5.84
C HIS A 68 -1.45 -4.85 4.59
N ILE A 69 -2.02 -5.24 3.45
CA ILE A 69 -1.32 -5.21 2.17
C ILE A 69 -2.18 -4.50 1.14
N ASP A 70 -1.57 -3.59 0.42
CA ASP A 70 -2.13 -2.89 -0.72
C ASP A 70 -1.45 -3.39 -2.00
N GLN A 71 -2.23 -3.84 -2.96
CA GLN A 71 -1.73 -4.53 -4.16
C GLN A 71 -1.97 -3.67 -5.40
N HIS A 72 -0.89 -3.34 -6.11
CA HIS A 72 -0.87 -2.43 -7.24
C HIS A 72 -0.20 -3.05 -8.47
N GLU A 73 -0.34 -2.34 -9.59
CA GLU A 73 0.47 -2.55 -10.77
C GLU A 73 1.28 -1.29 -11.11
N MET A 74 2.54 -1.49 -11.53
CA MET A 74 3.48 -0.45 -11.94
C MET A 74 3.84 -0.56 -13.42
N GLY A 75 4.83 0.22 -13.87
CA GLY A 75 5.31 0.22 -15.25
C GLY A 75 5.71 -1.18 -15.77
N ALA A 76 5.50 -1.40 -17.07
CA ALA A 76 5.64 -2.72 -17.69
C ALA A 76 7.09 -3.19 -17.92
N THR A 77 8.08 -2.29 -17.87
CA THR A 77 9.48 -2.54 -18.31
C THR A 77 10.48 -2.72 -17.16
N GLY A 78 10.02 -2.69 -15.90
CA GLY A 78 10.88 -2.82 -14.71
C GLY A 78 10.96 -4.25 -14.15
N ALA A 79 11.13 -4.35 -12.82
CA ALA A 79 10.93 -5.62 -12.11
C ALA A 79 9.52 -6.18 -12.38
N ARG A 80 9.34 -7.50 -12.30
CA ARG A 80 8.02 -8.12 -12.47
C ARG A 80 7.13 -7.93 -11.25
N LEU A 81 7.75 -7.82 -10.08
CA LEU A 81 7.08 -7.53 -8.84
C LEU A 81 8.05 -6.78 -7.92
N TRP A 82 7.59 -5.68 -7.34
CA TRP A 82 8.25 -5.08 -6.19
C TRP A 82 7.48 -5.42 -4.92
N ILE A 83 8.20 -5.71 -3.85
CA ILE A 83 7.68 -5.94 -2.49
C ILE A 83 8.60 -5.29 -1.46
N PRO A 84 8.12 -4.99 -0.23
CA PRO A 84 8.99 -4.47 0.81
C PRO A 84 10.04 -5.50 1.25
N PRO A 85 11.15 -5.10 1.93
CA PRO A 85 11.38 -3.84 2.63
C PRO A 85 11.37 -2.58 1.76
N PHE A 86 10.83 -1.48 2.32
CA PHE A 86 10.89 -0.15 1.74
C PHE A 86 12.32 0.41 1.68
N ALA A 87 12.53 1.37 0.79
CA ALA A 87 13.76 2.15 0.69
C ALA A 87 13.89 3.19 1.81
N ASN A 88 15.09 3.74 1.96
CA ASN A 88 15.36 4.84 2.90
C ASN A 88 14.79 6.18 2.41
N PRO A 89 14.49 7.12 3.32
CA PRO A 89 14.52 6.99 4.77
C PRO A 89 13.22 6.40 5.34
N PRO A 90 13.26 5.75 6.51
CA PRO A 90 12.06 5.45 7.28
C PRO A 90 11.48 6.72 7.93
N ASN A 91 10.17 6.77 8.08
CA ASN A 91 9.49 7.81 8.82
C ASN A 91 9.89 7.76 10.32
N PRO A 92 10.41 8.84 10.92
CA PRO A 92 10.86 8.86 12.30
C PRO A 92 9.72 8.77 13.31
N ASN A 93 8.48 9.07 12.90
CA ASN A 93 7.30 9.02 13.76
C ASN A 93 6.68 7.60 13.82
N VAL A 94 7.15 6.68 12.99
CA VAL A 94 6.65 5.29 12.95
C VAL A 94 7.51 4.41 13.84
N HIS A 95 6.86 3.60 14.69
CA HIS A 95 7.56 2.73 15.64
C HIS A 95 8.52 1.76 14.90
N PRO A 96 9.82 1.67 15.28
CA PRO A 96 10.82 0.90 14.52
C PRO A 96 10.51 -0.60 14.32
N LEU A 97 9.69 -1.18 15.21
CA LEU A 97 9.25 -2.57 15.11
C LEU A 97 8.33 -2.81 13.89
N ILE A 98 7.64 -1.78 13.38
CA ILE A 98 6.90 -1.83 12.11
C ILE A 98 7.85 -2.17 10.97
N TRP A 99 8.96 -1.44 10.82
CA TRP A 99 9.94 -1.70 9.76
C TRP A 99 10.54 -3.11 9.82
N ARG A 100 10.71 -3.65 11.03
CA ARG A 100 11.16 -5.05 11.21
C ARG A 100 10.05 -6.05 10.86
N GLY A 101 8.79 -5.76 11.19
CA GLY A 101 7.63 -6.55 10.78
C GLY A 101 7.42 -6.56 9.26
N VAL A 102 7.58 -5.40 8.63
CA VAL A 102 7.57 -5.23 7.18
C VAL A 102 8.65 -6.09 6.53
N ALA A 103 9.88 -6.03 7.05
CA ALA A 103 10.97 -6.85 6.54
C ALA A 103 10.73 -8.36 6.74
N LEU A 104 10.17 -8.77 7.88
CA LEU A 104 9.80 -10.17 8.13
C LEU A 104 8.78 -10.67 7.10
N CYS A 105 7.73 -9.90 6.85
CA CYS A 105 6.69 -10.28 5.89
C CYS A 105 7.23 -10.28 4.45
N GLY A 106 7.87 -9.19 4.05
CA GLY A 106 8.41 -9.03 2.69
C GLY A 106 9.47 -10.07 2.33
N MET A 107 10.39 -10.40 3.25
CA MET A 107 11.42 -11.41 2.98
C MET A 107 10.85 -12.83 2.92
N ASN A 108 9.82 -13.15 3.69
CA ASN A 108 9.11 -14.43 3.55
C ASN A 108 8.40 -14.53 2.20
N MET A 109 7.78 -13.44 1.71
CA MET A 109 7.19 -13.39 0.37
C MET A 109 8.26 -13.59 -0.71
N ALA A 110 9.37 -12.84 -0.64
CA ALA A 110 10.47 -12.96 -1.60
C ALA A 110 10.99 -14.41 -1.66
N TYR A 111 11.18 -15.02 -0.50
CA TYR A 111 11.62 -16.42 -0.39
C TYR A 111 10.62 -17.39 -1.02
N ASP A 112 9.34 -17.31 -0.68
CA ASP A 112 8.31 -18.21 -1.21
C ASP A 112 8.10 -17.99 -2.72
N LEU A 113 8.20 -16.75 -3.23
CA LEU A 113 8.15 -16.45 -4.66
C LEU A 113 9.32 -17.12 -5.39
N GLN A 114 10.56 -16.90 -4.94
CA GLN A 114 11.74 -17.52 -5.54
C GLN A 114 11.65 -19.06 -5.49
N LYS A 115 11.18 -19.61 -4.36
CA LYS A 115 10.97 -21.05 -4.18
C LYS A 115 9.98 -21.63 -5.20
N ASN A 116 8.97 -20.85 -5.62
CA ASN A 116 8.00 -21.24 -6.63
C ASN A 116 8.45 -20.90 -8.06
N GLY A 117 9.71 -20.49 -8.26
CA GLY A 117 10.31 -20.25 -9.57
C GLY A 117 9.99 -18.89 -10.18
N PHE A 118 9.37 -17.98 -9.41
CA PHE A 118 9.12 -16.62 -9.86
C PHE A 118 10.41 -15.81 -9.93
N LYS A 119 10.54 -14.98 -10.96
CA LYS A 119 11.71 -14.15 -11.26
C LYS A 119 11.36 -12.66 -11.28
N GLY A 120 12.37 -11.80 -11.26
CA GLY A 120 12.19 -10.36 -11.35
C GLY A 120 11.47 -9.80 -10.13
N VAL A 121 11.71 -10.35 -8.94
CA VAL A 121 11.18 -9.84 -7.67
C VAL A 121 12.22 -8.92 -7.03
N GLN A 122 11.87 -7.65 -6.83
CA GLN A 122 12.74 -6.60 -6.29
C GLN A 122 12.23 -6.08 -4.94
N TYR A 123 13.13 -5.55 -4.12
CA TYR A 123 12.81 -4.78 -2.92
C TYR A 123 13.84 -3.68 -2.65
N GLY A 124 13.55 -2.77 -1.72
CA GLY A 124 14.52 -1.79 -1.22
C GLY A 124 14.91 -0.66 -2.18
N SER A 125 14.23 -0.56 -3.32
CA SER A 125 14.34 0.52 -4.31
C SER A 125 12.99 1.23 -4.47
N GLU A 126 12.98 2.41 -5.09
CA GLU A 126 11.79 3.16 -5.57
C GLU A 126 10.88 3.75 -4.46
N PHE A 127 10.37 2.92 -3.55
CA PHE A 127 9.37 3.32 -2.56
C PHE A 127 10.00 3.51 -1.19
N ALA A 128 10.19 4.77 -0.79
CA ALA A 128 10.73 5.11 0.53
C ALA A 128 9.68 4.96 1.63
N GLY A 129 10.10 4.52 2.81
CA GLY A 129 9.24 4.41 4.00
C GLY A 129 8.87 5.76 4.64
N TRP A 130 8.71 6.82 3.84
CA TRP A 130 8.53 8.21 4.30
C TRP A 130 7.18 8.83 3.93
N TRP A 131 6.59 8.45 2.80
CA TRP A 131 5.35 9.08 2.32
C TRP A 131 4.14 8.56 3.09
N ASP A 132 3.24 9.43 3.56
CA ASP A 132 2.18 9.07 4.54
C ASP A 132 0.74 9.23 4.01
N GLY A 133 0.54 9.45 2.71
CA GLY A 133 -0.77 9.82 2.14
C GLY A 133 -1.57 8.70 1.45
N ALA A 134 -1.05 7.47 1.44
CA ALA A 134 -1.57 6.34 0.66
C ALA A 134 -2.17 5.22 1.54
N CYS A 135 -2.89 4.28 0.93
CA CYS A 135 -3.58 3.19 1.64
C CYS A 135 -2.60 2.33 2.43
N ASP A 136 -1.45 2.03 1.82
CA ASP A 136 -0.38 1.24 2.40
C ASP A 136 0.32 1.96 3.57
N ASN A 137 0.28 3.29 3.68
CA ASN A 137 1.18 3.99 4.59
C ASN A 137 0.46 4.66 5.77
N THR A 138 -0.78 5.14 5.58
CA THR A 138 -1.58 5.71 6.67
C THR A 138 -1.74 4.79 7.89
N PRO A 139 -1.85 3.45 7.77
CA PRO A 139 -2.05 2.61 8.95
C PRO A 139 -0.75 2.36 9.75
N TRP A 140 0.42 2.80 9.27
CA TRP A 140 1.67 2.76 10.07
C TRP A 140 1.54 3.54 11.38
N PHE A 141 0.80 4.66 11.37
CA PHE A 141 0.52 5.48 12.56
C PHE A 141 -0.42 4.80 13.56
N HIS A 142 -1.05 3.71 13.16
CA HIS A 142 -1.91 2.87 13.99
C HIS A 142 -1.21 1.55 14.34
N ASN A 143 0.12 1.52 14.33
CA ASN A 143 0.94 0.34 14.66
C ASN A 143 0.61 -0.90 13.81
N THR A 144 0.09 -0.71 12.60
CA THR A 144 -0.20 -1.79 11.64
C THR A 144 1.01 -2.03 10.73
N ILE A 145 1.39 -3.29 10.53
CA ILE A 145 2.41 -3.67 9.56
C ILE A 145 1.81 -3.57 8.16
N CYS A 146 2.13 -2.50 7.44
CA CYS A 146 1.56 -2.27 6.13
C CYS A 146 2.57 -2.50 5.03
N LEU A 147 2.09 -3.09 3.94
CA LEU A 147 2.89 -3.65 2.85
C LEU A 147 2.31 -3.16 1.52
N LEU A 148 3.19 -3.02 0.54
CA LEU A 148 2.84 -2.67 -0.83
C LEU A 148 3.36 -3.76 -1.76
N SER A 149 2.57 -4.19 -2.74
CA SER A 149 3.07 -4.92 -3.91
C SER A 149 2.83 -4.11 -5.18
N GLU A 150 3.80 -4.12 -6.08
CA GLU A 150 3.71 -3.41 -7.36
C GLU A 150 4.12 -4.38 -8.47
N ALA A 151 3.14 -4.99 -9.12
CA ALA A 151 3.37 -5.93 -10.21
C ALA A 151 3.56 -5.19 -11.54
N ALA A 152 4.44 -5.66 -12.43
CA ALA A 152 4.56 -5.05 -13.75
C ALA A 152 3.24 -5.13 -14.52
N SER A 153 2.77 -4.01 -15.07
CA SER A 153 1.51 -3.99 -15.82
C SER A 153 1.60 -4.70 -17.18
N VAL A 154 0.46 -5.14 -17.66
CA VAL A 154 0.22 -5.42 -19.10
C VAL A 154 -0.53 -4.26 -19.75
N LYS A 155 -0.94 -4.40 -21.02
CA LYS A 155 -1.79 -3.40 -21.69
C LYS A 155 -3.25 -3.59 -21.31
N VAL A 156 -3.62 -3.12 -20.11
CA VAL A 156 -4.93 -3.31 -19.44
C VAL A 156 -5.21 -4.79 -19.13
N ALA A 157 -5.41 -5.62 -20.15
CA ALA A 157 -5.44 -7.08 -20.02
C ALA A 157 -4.79 -7.82 -21.19
N SER A 158 -4.35 -7.09 -22.23
CA SER A 158 -3.68 -7.69 -23.38
C SER A 158 -2.23 -8.00 -23.06
N PRO A 159 -1.77 -9.22 -23.39
CA PRO A 159 -0.41 -9.63 -23.08
C PRO A 159 0.60 -8.81 -23.88
N ILE A 160 1.79 -8.67 -23.31
CA ILE A 160 2.92 -8.00 -23.94
C ILE A 160 4.08 -8.99 -24.08
N ASN A 161 4.90 -8.80 -25.10
CA ASN A 161 6.17 -9.50 -25.23
C ASN A 161 7.25 -8.43 -25.21
N ILE A 162 8.20 -8.57 -24.29
CA ILE A 162 9.28 -7.60 -24.08
C ILE A 162 10.59 -8.29 -24.45
N ASP A 163 11.33 -7.75 -25.40
CA ASP A 163 12.67 -8.21 -25.71
C ASP A 163 13.67 -7.79 -24.61
N LEU A 164 14.73 -8.57 -24.41
CA LEU A 164 15.76 -8.24 -23.42
C LEU A 164 16.36 -6.84 -23.67
N SER A 165 16.48 -6.42 -24.93
CA SER A 165 16.99 -5.09 -25.30
C SER A 165 16.07 -3.93 -24.93
N GLU A 166 14.80 -4.19 -24.60
CA GLU A 166 13.84 -3.19 -24.13
C GLU A 166 13.91 -2.98 -22.60
N ILE A 167 14.68 -3.81 -21.89
CA ILE A 167 14.83 -3.74 -20.43
C ILE A 167 16.10 -2.94 -20.10
N SER A 168 15.95 -1.96 -19.22
CA SER A 168 17.09 -1.18 -18.71
C SER A 168 18.10 -2.07 -17.98
N GLU A 169 19.39 -1.69 -18.08
CA GLU A 169 20.51 -2.39 -17.42
C GLU A 169 20.26 -2.61 -15.90
N SER A 170 19.65 -1.63 -15.23
CA SER A 170 19.34 -1.73 -13.79
C SER A 170 18.33 -2.84 -13.44
N TYR A 171 17.55 -3.33 -14.40
CA TYR A 171 16.58 -4.40 -14.23
C TYR A 171 17.05 -5.74 -14.84
N ILE A 172 18.33 -5.84 -15.21
CA ILE A 172 18.99 -7.11 -15.58
C ILE A 172 20.22 -7.40 -14.70
N GLU A 173 20.77 -6.38 -14.03
CA GLU A 173 21.86 -6.54 -13.08
C GLU A 173 21.40 -7.25 -11.81
N LYS A 174 22.21 -8.23 -11.38
CA LYS A 174 21.96 -8.95 -10.13
C LYS A 174 22.45 -8.15 -8.95
N SER A 175 21.61 -8.06 -7.92
CA SER A 175 21.99 -7.53 -6.61
C SER A 175 21.37 -8.38 -5.51
N MET A 176 21.74 -8.11 -4.25
CA MET A 176 21.08 -8.78 -3.13
C MET A 176 19.58 -8.44 -3.05
N GLN A 177 19.22 -7.24 -3.50
CA GLN A 177 17.85 -6.76 -3.61
C GLN A 177 17.11 -7.27 -4.85
N PHE A 178 17.83 -7.87 -5.80
CA PHE A 178 17.29 -8.35 -7.08
C PHE A 178 18.11 -9.53 -7.63
N PRO A 179 18.05 -10.71 -6.99
CA PRO A 179 19.01 -11.79 -7.24
C PRO A 179 18.73 -12.62 -8.52
N ASP A 180 17.47 -12.68 -8.98
CA ASP A 180 17.05 -13.43 -10.16
C ASP A 180 16.21 -12.56 -11.11
N PRO A 181 16.85 -11.68 -11.91
CA PRO A 181 16.17 -10.79 -12.86
C PRO A 181 15.34 -11.56 -13.91
N TRP A 182 14.25 -10.94 -14.35
CA TRP A 182 13.47 -11.43 -15.48
C TRP A 182 14.05 -10.89 -16.80
N THR A 183 14.42 -11.78 -17.71
CA THR A 183 15.22 -11.45 -18.91
C THR A 183 14.39 -11.29 -20.17
N GLY A 184 13.16 -10.78 -20.05
CA GLY A 184 12.25 -10.63 -21.19
C GLY A 184 11.42 -11.88 -21.51
N GLY A 185 10.52 -11.72 -22.47
CA GLY A 185 9.56 -12.70 -22.92
C GLY A 185 8.12 -12.24 -22.76
N TRP A 186 7.20 -13.21 -22.82
CA TRP A 186 5.78 -12.93 -22.65
C TRP A 186 5.44 -12.62 -21.20
N TRP A 187 4.66 -11.56 -21.02
CA TRP A 187 4.05 -11.15 -19.76
C TRP A 187 2.54 -10.97 -19.95
N ARG A 188 1.75 -11.63 -19.12
CA ARG A 188 0.30 -11.75 -19.24
C ARG A 188 -0.37 -11.37 -17.92
N MET A 189 -1.64 -10.99 -18.00
CA MET A 189 -2.47 -10.79 -16.80
C MET A 189 -2.50 -12.02 -15.90
N ARG A 190 -2.46 -13.24 -16.47
CA ARG A 190 -2.35 -14.48 -15.67
C ARG A 190 -1.08 -14.53 -14.82
N ASP A 191 0.05 -14.07 -15.38
CA ASP A 191 1.33 -14.06 -14.67
C ASP A 191 1.23 -13.10 -13.46
N ILE A 192 0.68 -11.89 -13.63
CA ILE A 192 0.41 -10.95 -12.53
C ILE A 192 -0.41 -11.62 -11.41
N VAL A 193 -1.52 -12.26 -11.77
CA VAL A 193 -2.39 -12.93 -10.78
C VAL A 193 -1.66 -14.09 -10.09
N ASP A 194 -0.78 -14.83 -10.78
CA ASP A 194 0.00 -15.91 -10.17
C ASP A 194 1.04 -15.40 -9.16
N TYR A 195 1.71 -14.28 -9.46
CA TYR A 195 2.59 -13.60 -8.50
C TYR A 195 1.79 -13.13 -7.27
N GLU A 196 0.70 -12.41 -7.49
CA GLU A 196 -0.15 -11.82 -6.44
C GLU A 196 -0.82 -12.87 -5.54
N LEU A 197 -1.26 -14.00 -6.10
CA LEU A 197 -1.78 -15.10 -5.30
C LEU A 197 -0.67 -15.77 -4.47
N THR A 198 0.52 -15.95 -5.05
CA THR A 198 1.65 -16.58 -4.34
C THR A 198 2.11 -15.71 -3.17
N LEU A 199 2.26 -14.40 -3.38
CA LEU A 199 2.67 -13.49 -2.31
C LEU A 199 1.59 -13.35 -1.22
N SER A 200 0.31 -13.31 -1.61
CA SER A 200 -0.81 -13.27 -0.65
C SER A 200 -0.84 -14.53 0.25
N MET A 201 -0.66 -15.71 -0.35
CA MET A 201 -0.61 -16.96 0.40
C MET A 201 0.61 -17.05 1.32
N SER A 202 1.77 -16.51 0.88
CA SER A 202 2.96 -16.38 1.73
C SER A 202 2.72 -15.45 2.92
N LEU A 203 2.02 -14.32 2.71
CA LEU A 203 1.64 -13.41 3.79
C LEU A 203 0.74 -14.08 4.81
N ILE A 204 -0.31 -14.77 4.36
CA ILE A 204 -1.23 -15.51 5.24
C ILE A 204 -0.49 -16.56 6.05
N LYS A 205 0.42 -17.31 5.42
CA LYS A 205 1.28 -18.30 6.08
C LYS A 205 2.18 -17.63 7.13
N THR A 206 2.79 -16.49 6.80
CA THR A 206 3.63 -15.73 7.73
C THR A 206 2.84 -15.24 8.94
N ALA A 207 1.66 -14.64 8.70
CA ALA A 207 0.72 -14.22 9.74
C ALA A 207 0.34 -15.38 10.66
N TYR A 208 0.04 -16.56 10.10
CA TYR A 208 -0.29 -17.75 10.87
C TYR A 208 0.86 -18.26 11.74
N LEU A 209 2.08 -18.30 11.18
CA LEU A 209 3.28 -18.80 11.88
C LEU A 209 3.71 -17.89 13.03
N HIS A 210 3.54 -16.58 12.90
CA HIS A 210 3.97 -15.57 13.87
C HIS A 210 2.81 -14.88 14.59
N LYS A 211 1.62 -15.50 14.62
CA LYS A 211 0.38 -14.85 15.12
C LYS A 211 0.50 -14.33 16.56
N LYS A 212 1.18 -15.04 17.44
CA LYS A 212 1.33 -14.63 18.85
C LYS A 212 2.26 -13.42 18.94
N GLU A 213 3.33 -13.44 18.17
CA GLU A 213 4.31 -12.38 18.07
C GLU A 213 3.69 -11.12 17.48
N PHE A 214 2.88 -11.22 16.40
CA PHE A 214 2.20 -10.06 15.83
C PHE A 214 1.23 -9.40 16.82
N LEU A 215 0.41 -10.18 17.53
CA LEU A 215 -0.50 -9.64 18.54
C LEU A 215 0.25 -9.01 19.73
N TYR A 216 1.28 -9.68 20.23
CA TYR A 216 2.08 -9.16 21.34
C TYR A 216 2.86 -7.91 20.94
N ASN A 217 3.43 -7.89 19.73
CA ASN A 217 4.17 -6.73 19.23
C ASN A 217 3.26 -5.54 18.99
N PHE A 218 2.02 -5.75 18.51
CA PHE A 218 1.01 -4.70 18.43
C PHE A 218 0.76 -4.05 19.80
N TYR A 219 0.47 -4.87 20.82
CA TYR A 219 0.34 -4.40 22.20
C TYR A 219 1.58 -3.64 22.68
N LYS A 220 2.77 -4.20 22.43
CA LYS A 220 4.04 -3.60 22.84
C LYS A 220 4.27 -2.24 22.19
N MET A 221 3.98 -2.08 20.90
CA MET A 221 4.11 -0.80 20.20
C MET A 221 3.17 0.24 20.80
N CYS A 222 1.91 -0.11 21.06
CA CYS A 222 0.96 0.79 21.73
C CYS A 222 1.44 1.20 23.12
N LYS A 223 1.95 0.24 23.91
CA LYS A 223 2.51 0.52 25.24
C LYS A 223 3.73 1.45 25.15
N ASP A 224 4.64 1.16 24.23
CA ASP A 224 5.84 1.96 24.00
C ASP A 224 5.47 3.41 23.60
N SER A 225 4.46 3.61 22.76
CA SER A 225 3.94 4.95 22.38
C SER A 225 3.36 5.75 23.56
N ILE A 226 2.91 5.08 24.63
CA ILE A 226 2.38 5.74 25.83
C ILE A 226 3.52 6.03 26.83
N GLU A 227 4.41 5.07 27.04
CA GLU A 227 5.41 5.10 28.12
C GLU A 227 6.74 5.76 27.71
N LYS A 228 7.16 5.65 26.45
CA LYS A 228 8.45 6.13 25.96
C LYS A 228 8.30 7.46 25.23
N LYS A 229 7.99 8.51 25.99
CA LYS A 229 7.91 9.89 25.47
C LYS A 229 9.25 10.59 25.64
N GLU A 230 9.74 11.23 24.58
CA GLU A 230 10.89 12.12 24.69
C GLU A 230 10.51 13.37 25.52
N GLU A 231 11.51 13.95 26.17
CA GLU A 231 11.32 15.18 26.93
C GLU A 231 10.77 16.29 26.01
N GLY A 232 9.61 16.86 26.38
CA GLY A 232 8.95 17.91 25.61
C GLY A 232 7.91 17.44 24.58
N GLN A 233 7.69 16.13 24.39
CA GLN A 233 6.59 15.66 23.55
C GLN A 233 5.22 15.89 24.22
N PRO A 234 4.24 16.47 23.51
CA PRO A 234 2.91 16.71 24.08
C PRO A 234 2.17 15.38 24.32
N PHE A 235 1.45 15.29 25.44
CA PHE A 235 0.54 14.15 25.66
C PHE A 235 -0.76 14.28 24.85
N ALA A 236 -1.18 15.51 24.57
CA ALA A 236 -2.37 15.86 23.81
C ALA A 236 -2.19 17.24 23.17
N PHE A 237 -2.98 17.53 22.14
CA PHE A 237 -3.07 18.84 21.52
C PHE A 237 -4.40 19.50 21.89
N VAL A 238 -4.35 20.74 22.36
CA VAL A 238 -5.57 21.52 22.68
C VAL A 238 -5.97 22.33 21.47
N ILE A 239 -7.21 22.14 21.01
CA ILE A 239 -7.82 22.92 19.93
C ILE A 239 -8.83 23.87 20.57
N PRO A 240 -8.57 25.19 20.61
CA PRO A 240 -9.47 26.14 21.24
C PRO A 240 -10.86 26.13 20.60
N LYS A 241 -11.92 26.29 21.41
CA LYS A 241 -13.29 26.40 20.88
C LYS A 241 -13.47 27.56 19.91
N LYS A 242 -12.79 28.68 20.16
CA LYS A 242 -12.83 29.86 19.30
C LYS A 242 -11.81 29.73 18.17
N GLN A 243 -12.31 29.37 16.99
CA GLN A 243 -11.51 29.22 15.77
C GLN A 243 -11.83 30.32 14.76
N ASN A 244 -10.84 30.72 13.97
CA ASN A 244 -11.03 31.69 12.90
C ASN A 244 -11.91 31.14 11.77
N ASP A 245 -11.79 29.84 11.46
CA ASP A 245 -12.61 29.11 10.49
C ASP A 245 -13.21 27.86 11.15
N TYR A 246 -14.28 28.10 11.92
CA TYR A 246 -14.93 27.05 12.70
C TYR A 246 -15.43 25.85 11.86
N PRO A 247 -16.09 26.05 10.70
CA PRO A 247 -16.48 24.93 9.84
C PRO A 247 -15.31 24.06 9.38
N THR A 248 -14.17 24.65 9.00
CA THR A 248 -12.98 23.88 8.61
C THR A 248 -12.36 23.14 9.79
N THR A 249 -12.36 23.73 10.99
CA THR A 249 -11.93 23.01 12.20
C THR A 249 -12.81 21.79 12.45
N LEU A 250 -14.13 21.90 12.33
CA LEU A 250 -15.03 20.75 12.49
C LEU A 250 -14.71 19.64 11.48
N ARG A 251 -14.48 19.98 10.21
CA ARG A 251 -14.08 18.99 9.19
C ARG A 251 -12.77 18.29 9.54
N MET A 252 -11.78 19.03 10.03
CA MET A 252 -10.51 18.46 10.47
C MET A 252 -10.73 17.48 11.64
N LEU A 253 -11.52 17.86 12.64
CA LEU A 253 -11.84 17.00 13.78
C LEU A 253 -12.57 15.72 13.33
N ASP A 254 -13.55 15.84 12.44
CA ASP A 254 -14.29 14.70 11.89
C ASP A 254 -13.37 13.75 11.12
N THR A 255 -12.46 14.28 10.28
CA THR A 255 -11.48 13.46 9.54
C THR A 255 -10.53 12.74 10.49
N LEU A 256 -10.00 13.43 11.51
CA LEU A 256 -9.12 12.84 12.52
C LEU A 256 -9.84 11.72 13.31
N MET A 257 -11.05 11.98 13.79
CA MET A 257 -11.86 10.97 14.50
C MET A 257 -12.15 9.76 13.62
N PHE A 258 -12.50 9.99 12.35
CA PHE A 258 -12.76 8.91 11.41
C PHE A 258 -11.50 8.08 11.11
N ALA A 259 -10.34 8.74 11.10
CA ALA A 259 -9.03 8.09 11.00
C ALA A 259 -8.57 7.41 12.30
N GLY A 260 -9.39 7.38 13.37
CA GLY A 260 -9.08 6.68 14.62
C GLY A 260 -8.35 7.51 15.67
N VAL A 261 -8.31 8.85 15.53
CA VAL A 261 -7.81 9.75 16.57
C VAL A 261 -8.87 9.97 17.64
N GLU A 262 -8.49 9.80 18.91
CA GLU A 262 -9.36 10.09 20.04
C GLU A 262 -9.47 11.61 20.28
N ILE A 263 -10.70 12.13 20.26
CA ILE A 263 -10.97 13.55 20.53
C ILE A 263 -11.94 13.64 21.70
N ASN A 264 -11.54 14.41 22.72
CA ASN A 264 -12.32 14.65 23.94
C ASN A 264 -12.54 16.15 24.12
N GLN A 265 -13.62 16.52 24.81
CA GLN A 265 -13.89 17.90 25.19
C GLN A 265 -13.30 18.18 26.59
N ALA A 266 -12.51 19.23 26.72
CA ALA A 266 -12.00 19.68 28.02
C ALA A 266 -13.14 20.24 28.90
N GLU A 267 -13.08 19.94 30.20
CA GLU A 267 -14.09 20.41 31.18
C GLU A 267 -13.83 21.86 31.63
N GLU A 268 -12.56 22.29 31.61
CA GLU A 268 -12.09 23.61 32.01
C GLU A 268 -11.00 24.11 31.04
N ASP A 269 -10.79 25.43 30.99
CA ASP A 269 -9.80 26.10 30.14
C ASP A 269 -8.35 25.96 30.67
#